data_AF-A0A167LJE8-F1
#
_entry.id   AF-A0A167LJE8-F1
#
_cell.length_a   1.000
_cell.length_b   1.000
_cell.length_c   1.000
_cell.angle_alpha   90.00
_cell.angle_beta   90.00
_cell.angle_gamma   90.00
#
_symmetry.space_group_name_H-M   'P 1'
#
loop_
_entity.id
_entity.type
_entity.pdbx_description
1 polymer ?
#
loop_
_entity_poly.entity_id
_entity_poly.type
_entity_poly.pdbx_seq_one_letter_code
_entity_poly.pdbx_strand_id
1 'polypeptide(L)'
;MGAQFGSLAFLKGGEFFMDSANIVDLYYPNVSKAFTKPVSTASVHIHGFDWMQAFPGKPFEGDGHGVHLAVAQEMMMNESVVQHSSTVLTSLTFSTPEALMVNGYPAPMHDSWHICRHIFISTTPSVKKAADNGKGCDSLPDKYFDRTVLMDKTLGLLHTSANQQKDSWRIGTGYHSPGDAGPFATAAERTYLVATVWGYSATADPKSIKLPEVSFACLSSGKAYVPSSQPPPSTSTTTTTTFTTTTPTGTPTQTAIQSDAAYYDDFTNGMVQWTVYDGSYIVDSNALTAASSGGGKVLLHSSYADFSFETDLTLPSGSGDVGFLFRISNPGKGPDTYDGYYAGVSTSGSVMITKMAGSWHGLGTGTTNWQADKVHRLKVRAVGPALSFFVDDMRVPKLSVQDDAFRAGMDGFRVNGVSAKFDNVQILPLRFVDDFSSRNTNQWTVYDGSFDAKYAVAIANGSDACKALISDQLFSDFSYESDLSLGSGGGNAGLMFRASSPHAGADGYYGYYAGIGDGFAVVGRSDNSWNELQRVTLPGFDAKQRHRIKVQAKGSQISFFVDDLLVPKIQIHDTIYHSGRNGVRTYQIMGVFDNIEIYTM
;
A
#
# COMPACT_ATOMS: atom_id res chain seq x y z
N MET A 1 37.04 -8.47 27.52
CA MET A 1 36.04 -8.03 28.51
C MET A 1 35.26 -6.88 27.87
N GLY A 2 33.97 -7.06 27.64
CA GLY A 2 33.15 -6.10 26.91
C GLY A 2 32.93 -4.84 27.74
N ALA A 3 33.20 -3.67 27.14
CA ALA A 3 32.83 -2.39 27.72
C ALA A 3 31.31 -2.24 27.65
N GLN A 4 30.70 -2.12 28.81
CA GLN A 4 29.28 -1.89 29.00
C GLN A 4 28.95 -0.49 28.47
N PHE A 5 28.12 -0.41 27.44
CA PHE A 5 27.66 0.86 26.86
C PHE A 5 27.02 1.72 27.95
N GLY A 6 27.67 2.83 28.32
CA GLY A 6 27.15 3.82 29.26
C GLY A 6 25.89 4.47 28.70
N SER A 7 24.94 4.75 29.58
CA SER A 7 23.59 5.24 29.27
C SER A 7 23.58 6.33 28.19
N LEU A 8 23.03 5.99 27.04
CA LEU A 8 22.73 6.91 25.94
C LEU A 8 21.64 7.90 26.39
N ALA A 9 21.86 9.19 26.18
CA ALA A 9 20.80 10.19 26.29
C ALA A 9 19.99 10.16 24.99
N PHE A 10 18.73 9.71 25.07
CA PHE A 10 17.80 9.66 23.95
C PHE A 10 16.96 10.94 23.92
N LEU A 11 16.98 11.66 22.81
CA LEU A 11 15.91 12.61 22.49
C LEU A 11 14.88 11.83 21.66
N LYS A 12 13.70 11.57 22.23
CA LYS A 12 12.55 11.03 21.48
C LYS A 12 12.00 12.14 20.59
N GLY A 13 12.55 12.30 19.39
CA GLY A 13 12.08 13.28 18.41
C GLY A 13 10.74 12.94 17.73
N GLY A 14 9.93 12.03 18.28
CA GLY A 14 8.65 11.58 17.72
C GLY A 14 7.68 12.72 17.41
N GLU A 15 7.75 13.79 18.21
CA GLU A 15 6.96 15.01 18.12
C GLU A 15 7.35 15.95 16.96
N PHE A 16 8.50 15.72 16.30
CA PHE A 16 8.96 16.49 15.14
C PHE A 16 8.71 15.78 13.80
N PHE A 17 8.14 14.57 13.82
CA PHE A 17 7.72 13.86 12.61
C PHE A 17 6.24 14.07 12.37
N MET A 18 5.87 14.49 11.15
CA MET A 18 4.48 14.85 10.85
C MET A 18 3.52 13.66 10.75
N ASP A 19 3.96 12.41 10.86
CA ASP A 19 3.10 11.24 11.01
C ASP A 19 3.95 9.99 11.30
N SER A 20 3.70 9.26 12.38
CA SER A 20 4.43 8.02 12.69
C SER A 20 4.07 6.85 11.77
N ALA A 21 2.96 6.93 11.02
CA ALA A 21 2.53 5.87 10.09
C ALA A 21 3.36 5.78 8.80
N ASN A 22 4.21 6.78 8.51
CA ASN A 22 5.08 6.82 7.34
C ASN A 22 6.53 6.37 7.64
N ILE A 23 6.81 5.80 8.81
CA ILE A 23 8.16 5.34 9.18
C ILE A 23 8.29 3.85 8.84
N VAL A 24 9.25 3.52 7.99
CA VAL A 24 9.63 2.14 7.67
C VAL A 24 10.88 1.76 8.46
N ASP A 25 10.80 0.67 9.21
CA ASP A 25 11.96 0.13 9.92
C ASP A 25 12.90 -0.60 8.95
N LEU A 26 14.10 -0.03 8.79
CA LEU A 26 15.16 -0.60 7.97
C LEU A 26 16.18 -1.34 8.85
N TYR A 27 16.59 -2.53 8.42
CA TYR A 27 17.59 -3.33 9.13
C TYR A 27 18.95 -2.62 9.12
N TYR A 28 19.41 -2.18 10.30
CA TYR A 28 20.58 -1.31 10.45
C TYR A 28 21.87 -1.84 9.79
N PRO A 29 22.21 -3.15 9.85
CA PRO A 29 23.36 -3.67 9.13
C PRO A 29 23.30 -3.48 7.60
N ASN A 30 22.11 -3.54 6.98
CA ASN A 30 21.97 -3.29 5.54
C ASN A 30 22.18 -1.81 5.23
N VAL A 31 21.60 -0.93 6.04
CA VAL A 31 21.79 0.51 5.95
C VAL A 31 23.26 0.87 6.10
N SER A 32 23.92 0.35 7.14
CA SER A 32 25.35 0.57 7.41
C SER A 32 26.21 0.08 6.24
N LYS A 33 25.93 -1.12 5.71
CA LYS A 33 26.63 -1.68 4.54
C LYS A 33 26.49 -0.78 3.31
N ALA A 34 25.31 -0.25 3.03
CA ALA A 34 25.04 0.61 1.87
C ALA A 34 25.87 1.92 1.89
N PHE A 35 26.21 2.43 3.07
CA PHE A 35 27.04 3.62 3.26
C PHE A 35 28.56 3.34 3.35
N THR A 36 29.01 2.08 3.25
CA THR A 36 30.46 1.76 3.27
C THR A 36 31.22 2.26 2.04
N LYS A 37 30.52 2.42 0.90
CA LYS A 37 31.05 2.92 -0.37
C LYS A 37 30.04 3.85 -1.04
N PRO A 38 29.84 5.06 -0.51
CA PRO A 38 28.84 5.98 -1.03
C PRO A 38 29.11 6.30 -2.51
N VAL A 39 28.05 6.41 -3.29
CA VAL A 39 28.12 6.76 -4.72
C VAL A 39 28.41 8.25 -4.92
N SER A 40 28.11 9.07 -3.92
CA SER A 40 28.53 10.47 -3.87
C SER A 40 28.62 10.95 -2.42
N THR A 41 29.55 11.86 -2.16
CA THR A 41 29.67 12.55 -0.88
C THR A 41 29.92 14.05 -1.12
N ALA A 42 29.39 14.85 -0.21
CA ALA A 42 29.65 16.29 -0.16
C ALA A 42 29.78 16.70 1.31
N SER A 43 30.64 17.68 1.58
CA SER A 43 30.80 18.22 2.93
C SER A 43 30.96 19.72 2.91
N VAL A 44 30.56 20.35 4.01
CA VAL A 44 30.69 21.79 4.22
C VAL A 44 30.87 22.04 5.72
N HIS A 45 31.64 23.06 6.04
CA HIS A 45 31.79 23.53 7.43
C HIS A 45 30.79 24.66 7.68
N ILE A 46 30.08 24.57 8.80
CA ILE A 46 29.22 25.64 9.29
C ILE A 46 29.98 26.38 10.37
N HIS A 47 30.04 27.71 10.24
CA HIS A 47 30.52 28.56 11.31
C HIS A 47 29.71 28.30 12.59
N GLY A 48 30.44 28.09 13.68
CA GLY A 48 29.90 27.81 15.01
C GLY A 48 30.69 28.56 16.07
N PHE A 49 30.24 28.43 17.32
CA PHE A 49 30.88 29.04 18.47
C PHE A 49 31.60 27.97 19.28
N ASP A 50 32.66 28.37 19.97
CA ASP A 50 33.24 27.56 21.03
C ASP A 50 32.25 27.51 22.21
N TRP A 51 31.46 26.44 22.25
CA TRP A 51 30.39 26.24 23.23
C TRP A 51 30.90 25.94 24.64
N MET A 52 32.21 25.69 24.80
CA MET A 52 32.81 25.45 26.11
C MET A 52 32.97 26.77 26.89
N GLN A 53 32.92 27.90 26.20
CA GLN A 53 32.95 29.24 26.79
C GLN A 53 31.54 29.72 27.11
N ALA A 54 31.39 30.60 28.10
CA ALA A 54 30.10 31.23 28.37
C ALA A 54 29.60 32.06 27.17
N PHE A 55 28.30 32.00 26.88
CA PHE A 55 27.63 32.86 25.89
C PHE A 55 28.06 34.34 26.01
N PRO A 56 28.33 35.06 24.90
CA PRO A 56 28.16 34.65 23.50
C PRO A 56 29.33 33.85 22.90
N GLY A 57 30.30 33.43 23.73
CA GLY A 57 31.49 32.73 23.26
C GLY A 57 32.30 33.53 22.24
N LYS A 58 33.25 32.86 21.60
CA LYS A 58 33.94 33.39 20.42
C LYS A 58 33.58 32.51 19.22
N PRO A 59 33.47 33.09 18.00
CA PRO A 59 33.43 32.30 16.79
C PRO A 59 34.60 31.32 16.80
N PHE A 60 34.31 30.07 16.46
CA PHE A 60 35.34 29.05 16.40
C PHE A 60 36.32 29.40 15.28
N GLU A 61 37.58 29.65 15.62
CA GLU A 61 38.65 29.92 14.66
C GLU A 61 39.18 28.59 14.11
N GLY A 62 38.53 28.06 13.08
CA GLY A 62 38.87 26.81 12.42
C GLY A 62 37.73 26.31 11.52
N ASP A 63 37.91 25.14 10.92
CA ASP A 63 36.81 24.42 10.27
C ASP A 63 35.74 24.16 11.34
N GLY A 64 34.60 24.86 11.22
CA GLY A 64 33.50 24.79 12.18
C GLY A 64 32.82 23.43 12.21
N HIS A 65 31.55 23.37 12.61
CA HIS A 65 30.83 22.09 12.63
C HIS A 65 30.73 21.51 11.22
N GLY A 66 31.31 20.33 11.02
CA GLY A 66 31.28 19.65 9.74
C GLY A 66 29.89 19.07 9.49
N VAL A 67 29.37 19.27 8.29
CA VAL A 67 28.16 18.60 7.82
C VAL A 67 28.51 17.81 6.60
N HIS A 68 28.12 16.54 6.60
CA HIS A 68 28.49 15.58 5.57
C HIS A 68 27.22 14.98 4.99
N LEU A 69 27.04 15.13 3.69
CA LEU A 69 26.04 14.46 2.89
C LEU A 69 26.68 13.23 2.22
N ALA A 70 26.06 12.07 2.37
CA ALA A 70 26.44 10.87 1.63
C ALA A 70 25.22 10.29 0.94
N VAL A 71 25.38 9.86 -0.32
CA VAL A 71 24.39 9.05 -1.02
C VAL A 71 24.93 7.62 -1.04
N ALA A 72 24.19 6.70 -0.43
CA ALA A 72 24.53 5.29 -0.38
C ALA A 72 24.43 4.64 -1.77
N GLN A 73 25.04 3.48 -1.91
CA GLN A 73 24.66 2.58 -2.99
C GLN A 73 23.19 2.16 -2.86
N GLU A 74 22.61 1.79 -3.99
CA GLU A 74 21.29 1.16 -4.05
C GLU A 74 21.24 -0.01 -3.05
N MET A 75 20.31 0.08 -2.11
CA MET A 75 20.12 -0.89 -1.03
C MET A 75 18.80 -1.61 -1.27
N MET A 76 18.85 -2.94 -1.37
CA MET A 76 17.63 -3.74 -1.42
C MET A 76 16.82 -3.53 -0.14
N MET A 77 15.54 -3.22 -0.31
CA MET A 77 14.59 -3.13 0.79
C MET A 77 14.34 -4.52 1.36
N ASN A 78 13.91 -4.55 2.62
CA ASN A 78 13.45 -5.80 3.20
C ASN A 78 12.20 -6.25 2.43
N GLU A 79 12.19 -7.50 1.95
CA GLU A 79 11.07 -8.09 1.20
C GLU A 79 9.77 -8.08 2.01
N SER A 80 9.85 -7.98 3.35
CA SER A 80 8.71 -7.82 4.26
C SER A 80 8.14 -6.40 4.33
N VAL A 81 8.81 -5.43 3.71
CA VAL A 81 8.40 -4.03 3.65
C VAL A 81 7.88 -3.73 2.25
N VAL A 82 8.67 -4.04 1.22
CA VAL A 82 8.22 -4.01 -0.18
C VAL A 82 9.04 -5.00 -1.00
N GLN A 83 8.37 -5.90 -1.73
CA GLN A 83 9.04 -6.94 -2.48
C GLN A 83 9.81 -6.42 -3.69
N HIS A 84 10.95 -7.07 -3.99
CA HIS A 84 11.78 -6.81 -5.18
C HIS A 84 12.01 -5.33 -5.44
N SER A 85 12.35 -4.64 -4.38
CA SER A 85 12.53 -3.21 -4.42
C SER A 85 13.85 -2.83 -3.81
N SER A 86 14.36 -1.73 -4.32
CA SER A 86 15.56 -1.10 -3.82
C SER A 86 15.25 0.34 -3.48
N THR A 87 16.08 0.90 -2.62
CA THR A 87 16.06 2.31 -2.30
C THR A 87 17.47 2.85 -2.31
N VAL A 88 17.60 4.08 -2.74
CA VAL A 88 18.84 4.85 -2.56
C VAL A 88 18.69 5.69 -1.31
N LEU A 89 19.57 5.45 -0.34
CA LEU A 89 19.57 6.19 0.92
C LEU A 89 20.45 7.43 0.81
N THR A 90 19.95 8.55 1.29
CA THR A 90 20.76 9.75 1.58
C THR A 90 21.02 9.82 3.07
N SER A 91 22.20 10.30 3.46
CA SER A 91 22.54 10.59 4.85
C SER A 91 23.06 11.99 5.01
N LEU A 92 22.67 12.65 6.10
CA LEU A 92 23.22 13.90 6.54
C LEU A 92 23.78 13.72 7.97
N THR A 93 25.11 13.65 8.10
CA THR A 93 25.80 13.50 9.39
C THR A 93 26.54 14.77 9.80
N PHE A 94 26.88 14.87 11.08
CA PHE A 94 27.45 16.07 11.68
C PHE A 94 28.66 15.72 12.52
N SER A 95 29.78 16.41 12.29
CA SER A 95 31.00 16.25 13.08
C SER A 95 31.28 17.48 13.94
N THR A 96 31.81 17.22 15.14
CA THR A 96 32.31 18.24 16.05
C THR A 96 33.78 18.52 15.73
N PRO A 97 34.21 19.80 15.68
CA PRO A 97 35.63 20.14 15.56
C PRO A 97 36.48 19.45 16.63
N GLU A 98 37.67 19.01 16.27
CA GLU A 98 38.54 18.24 17.19
C GLU A 98 38.90 19.03 18.46
N ALA A 99 39.00 20.36 18.37
CA ALA A 99 39.24 21.22 19.52
C ALA A 99 38.09 21.26 20.55
N LEU A 100 36.89 20.81 20.17
CA LEU A 100 35.72 20.71 21.05
C LEU A 100 35.48 19.26 21.52
N MET A 101 36.49 18.39 21.38
CA MET A 101 36.42 16.98 21.77
C MET A 101 37.36 16.72 22.96
N VAL A 102 36.87 16.05 23.99
CA VAL A 102 37.63 15.60 25.16
C VAL A 102 37.46 14.08 25.30
N ASN A 103 38.58 13.33 25.29
CA ASN A 103 38.59 11.88 25.39
C ASN A 103 37.72 11.16 24.34
N GLY A 104 37.62 11.71 23.12
CA GLY A 104 36.80 11.16 22.04
C GLY A 104 35.30 11.51 22.11
N TYR A 105 34.88 12.29 23.10
CA TYR A 105 33.50 12.77 23.27
C TYR A 105 33.44 14.29 23.11
N PRO A 106 32.30 14.86 22.67
CA PRO A 106 32.16 16.31 22.63
C PRO A 106 32.26 16.84 24.06
N ALA A 107 33.01 17.92 24.25
CA ALA A 107 33.09 18.59 25.53
C ALA A 107 31.69 19.07 25.96
N PRO A 108 31.36 19.03 27.26
CA PRO A 108 30.12 19.59 27.76
C PRO A 108 29.98 21.05 27.33
N MET A 109 28.78 21.40 26.86
CA MET A 109 28.43 22.77 26.55
C MET A 109 28.26 23.58 27.84
N HIS A 110 28.71 24.83 27.87
CA HIS A 110 28.51 25.71 29.01
C HIS A 110 27.01 25.98 29.21
N ASP A 111 26.53 25.99 30.46
CA ASP A 111 25.11 26.00 30.85
C ASP A 111 24.30 27.22 30.36
N SER A 112 24.96 28.24 29.81
CA SER A 112 24.30 29.42 29.24
C SER A 112 23.81 29.25 27.81
N TRP A 113 24.17 28.15 27.14
CA TRP A 113 23.82 27.88 25.75
C TRP A 113 22.65 26.91 25.57
N HIS A 114 21.96 27.07 24.46
CA HIS A 114 21.08 26.07 23.86
C HIS A 114 21.29 26.04 22.35
N ILE A 115 21.17 24.85 21.72
CA ILE A 115 21.40 24.68 20.29
C ILE A 115 20.14 24.12 19.65
N CYS A 116 19.65 24.78 18.60
CA CYS A 116 18.60 24.27 17.73
C CYS A 116 19.15 24.15 16.30
N ARG A 117 19.09 22.94 15.72
CA ARG A 117 19.47 22.72 14.33
C ARG A 117 18.24 22.40 13.48
N HIS A 118 18.06 23.14 12.41
CA HIS A 118 17.02 22.91 11.41
C HIS A 118 17.65 22.43 10.12
N ILE A 119 16.98 21.47 9.47
CA ILE A 119 17.41 20.90 8.19
C ILE A 119 16.21 20.97 7.26
N PHE A 120 16.40 21.62 6.11
CA PHE A 120 15.42 21.75 5.04
C PHE A 120 15.94 21.01 3.81
N ILE A 121 15.03 20.37 3.06
CA ILE A 121 15.34 19.69 1.81
C ILE A 121 14.65 20.44 0.69
N SER A 122 15.37 20.72 -0.39
CA SER A 122 14.82 21.34 -1.61
C SER A 122 15.17 20.52 -2.83
N THR A 123 14.21 20.33 -3.73
CA THR A 123 14.40 19.75 -5.07
C THR A 123 14.46 20.83 -6.16
N THR A 124 14.50 22.11 -5.80
CA THR A 124 14.43 23.20 -6.77
C THR A 124 15.75 23.33 -7.55
N PRO A 125 15.75 23.31 -8.89
CA PRO A 125 16.97 23.41 -9.71
C PRO A 125 17.84 24.63 -9.41
N SER A 126 17.24 25.77 -9.02
CA SER A 126 17.98 26.99 -8.67
C SER A 126 18.77 26.86 -7.36
N VAL A 127 18.20 26.17 -6.35
CA VAL A 127 18.85 25.93 -5.05
C VAL A 127 19.99 24.93 -5.22
N LYS A 128 19.74 23.87 -6.01
CA LYS A 128 20.78 22.91 -6.41
C LYS A 128 21.93 23.57 -7.16
N LYS A 129 21.64 24.40 -8.16
CA LYS A 129 22.67 25.12 -8.93
C LYS A 129 23.50 26.06 -8.04
N ALA A 130 22.91 26.69 -7.04
CA ALA A 130 23.66 27.54 -6.10
C ALA A 130 24.62 26.69 -5.23
N ALA A 131 24.15 25.57 -4.69
CA ALA A 131 24.94 24.65 -3.89
C ALA A 131 26.09 24.00 -4.69
N ASP A 132 25.82 23.52 -5.91
CA ASP A 132 26.81 22.88 -6.79
C ASP A 132 27.95 23.84 -7.22
N ASN A 133 27.72 25.16 -7.20
CA ASN A 133 28.72 26.17 -7.54
C ASN A 133 29.65 26.55 -6.37
N GLY A 134 29.51 25.91 -5.20
CA GLY A 134 30.41 26.09 -4.05
C GLY A 134 30.37 27.47 -3.39
N LYS A 135 29.37 28.31 -3.69
CA LYS A 135 29.25 29.68 -3.16
C LYS A 135 28.50 29.78 -1.82
N GLY A 136 28.23 28.66 -1.15
CA GLY A 136 27.43 28.64 0.09
C GLY A 136 25.96 29.06 -0.13
N CYS A 137 25.20 29.17 0.96
CA CYS A 137 23.80 29.60 0.91
C CYS A 137 23.60 31.12 0.88
N ASP A 138 24.65 31.91 1.12
CA ASP A 138 24.58 33.37 1.30
C ASP A 138 24.14 34.13 0.02
N SER A 139 24.17 33.45 -1.12
CA SER A 139 23.76 33.98 -2.42
C SER A 139 22.32 33.62 -2.81
N LEU A 140 21.60 32.87 -1.97
CA LEU A 140 20.20 32.52 -2.20
C LEU A 140 19.30 33.73 -1.86
N PRO A 141 18.40 34.15 -2.77
CA PRO A 141 17.44 35.22 -2.50
C PRO A 141 16.58 34.99 -1.24
N ASP A 142 16.27 36.04 -0.49
CA ASP A 142 15.49 36.00 0.76
C ASP A 142 14.17 35.22 0.66
N LYS A 143 13.53 35.23 -0.52
CA LYS A 143 12.29 34.47 -0.80
C LYS A 143 12.43 32.95 -0.61
N TYR A 144 13.64 32.40 -0.68
CA TYR A 144 13.89 30.96 -0.42
C TYR A 144 13.96 30.64 1.07
N PHE A 145 14.06 31.68 1.92
CA PHE A 145 14.04 31.58 3.37
C PHE A 145 12.75 32.18 3.97
N ASP A 146 11.75 32.46 3.12
CA ASP A 146 10.41 32.82 3.57
C ASP A 146 9.80 31.65 4.36
N ARG A 147 9.20 31.98 5.50
CA ARG A 147 8.52 31.04 6.39
C ARG A 147 7.43 30.23 5.68
N THR A 148 6.82 30.77 4.63
CA THR A 148 5.80 30.07 3.82
C THR A 148 6.40 28.97 2.93
N VAL A 149 7.58 29.20 2.35
CA VAL A 149 8.31 28.22 1.52
C VAL A 149 8.95 27.14 2.39
N LEU A 150 9.49 27.52 3.55
CA LEU A 150 10.11 26.59 4.50
C LEU A 150 9.10 25.69 5.24
N MET A 151 7.81 26.04 5.22
CA MET A 151 6.71 25.25 5.80
C MET A 151 5.87 24.50 4.75
N ASP A 152 6.30 24.53 3.48
CA ASP A 152 5.64 23.83 2.38
C ASP A 152 5.80 22.31 2.53
N LYS A 153 4.68 21.65 2.83
CA LYS A 153 4.60 20.19 3.06
C LYS A 153 4.89 19.35 1.80
N THR A 154 5.02 19.99 0.64
CA THR A 154 5.27 19.35 -0.66
C THR A 154 6.77 19.23 -0.98
N LEU A 155 7.67 19.91 -0.23
CA LEU A 155 9.11 19.98 -0.53
C LEU A 155 9.99 18.88 0.09
N GLY A 156 9.41 17.87 0.76
CA GLY A 156 10.08 16.59 1.01
C GLY A 156 9.67 15.88 2.30
N LEU A 157 9.36 14.58 2.17
CA LEU A 157 9.17 13.66 3.30
C LEU A 157 10.55 13.31 3.91
N LEU A 158 10.72 13.58 5.21
CA LEU A 158 11.87 13.15 6.00
C LEU A 158 11.52 11.81 6.67
N HIS A 159 12.25 10.73 6.37
CA HIS A 159 12.22 9.49 7.13
C HIS A 159 13.38 9.47 8.13
N THR A 160 13.14 8.88 9.31
CA THR A 160 14.17 8.71 10.34
C THR A 160 14.19 7.30 10.88
N SER A 161 15.39 6.83 11.23
CA SER A 161 15.58 5.60 12.01
C SER A 161 15.17 5.83 13.47
N ALA A 162 14.50 4.85 14.08
CA ALA A 162 14.15 4.85 15.51
C ALA A 162 15.38 4.78 16.45
N ASN A 163 16.58 4.49 15.91
CA ASN A 163 17.83 4.37 16.65
C ASN A 163 18.79 5.54 16.35
N GLN A 164 18.36 6.77 16.67
CA GLN A 164 19.20 7.96 16.52
C GLN A 164 20.36 7.97 17.53
N GLN A 165 21.60 8.00 17.01
CA GLN A 165 22.86 8.05 17.77
C GLN A 165 23.61 9.37 17.51
N LYS A 166 24.71 9.63 18.23
CA LYS A 166 25.75 10.56 17.73
C LYS A 166 26.15 10.03 16.34
N ASP A 167 26.03 10.85 15.29
CA ASP A 167 26.04 10.46 13.85
C ASP A 167 24.68 10.03 13.25
N SER A 168 23.56 10.56 13.77
CA SER A 168 22.21 10.26 13.27
C SER A 168 22.00 10.60 11.79
N TRP A 169 21.32 9.69 11.09
CA TRP A 169 21.05 9.71 9.65
C TRP A 169 19.62 10.23 9.41
N ARG A 170 19.43 11.13 8.43
CA ARG A 170 18.10 11.49 7.91
C ARG A 170 17.93 10.93 6.51
N ILE A 171 16.88 10.15 6.29
CA ILE A 171 16.71 9.30 5.12
C ILE A 171 15.56 9.85 4.27
N GLY A 172 15.75 9.99 2.96
CA GLY A 172 14.63 10.17 2.04
C GLY A 172 14.63 9.01 1.05
N THR A 173 13.76 8.04 1.25
CA THR A 173 13.83 6.68 0.67
C THR A 173 13.27 6.59 -0.74
N GLY A 174 13.61 7.49 -1.67
CA GLY A 174 13.11 7.43 -3.07
C GLY A 174 13.08 5.99 -3.60
N TYR A 175 11.88 5.42 -3.66
CA TYR A 175 11.66 3.97 -3.82
C TYR A 175 11.49 3.64 -5.30
N HIS A 176 12.02 2.50 -5.76
CA HIS A 176 11.82 2.02 -7.14
C HIS A 176 12.05 0.52 -7.32
N SER A 177 11.75 0.08 -8.55
CA SER A 177 12.14 -1.21 -9.10
C SER A 177 13.66 -1.30 -9.34
N PRO A 178 14.29 -2.46 -9.08
CA PRO A 178 15.72 -2.69 -9.27
C PRO A 178 16.23 -2.26 -10.64
N GLY A 179 17.29 -1.45 -10.66
CA GLY A 179 17.91 -0.96 -11.90
C GLY A 179 17.31 0.32 -12.49
N ASP A 180 16.25 0.88 -11.90
CA ASP A 180 15.76 2.22 -12.23
C ASP A 180 16.70 3.31 -11.64
N ALA A 181 17.29 4.15 -12.50
CA ALA A 181 18.14 5.25 -12.06
C ALA A 181 17.35 6.43 -11.46
N GLY A 182 16.03 6.42 -11.59
CA GLY A 182 15.11 7.48 -11.20
C GLY A 182 15.27 7.91 -9.74
N PRO A 183 15.31 7.00 -8.77
CA PRO A 183 15.44 7.46 -7.38
C PRO A 183 16.83 7.84 -6.94
N PHE A 184 17.89 7.30 -7.56
CA PHE A 184 19.19 7.94 -7.43
C PHE A 184 19.10 9.38 -7.95
N ALA A 185 18.56 9.60 -9.15
CA ALA A 185 18.46 10.94 -9.75
C ALA A 185 17.65 11.87 -8.84
N THR A 186 16.55 11.38 -8.30
CA THR A 186 15.70 12.09 -7.33
C THR A 186 16.47 12.42 -6.04
N ALA A 187 17.25 11.47 -5.50
CA ALA A 187 18.11 11.70 -4.34
C ALA A 187 19.21 12.72 -4.66
N ALA A 188 19.76 12.69 -5.88
CA ALA A 188 20.84 13.56 -6.33
C ALA A 188 20.40 14.98 -6.70
N GLU A 189 19.11 15.16 -6.98
CA GLU A 189 18.49 16.46 -7.21
C GLU A 189 18.16 17.19 -5.90
N ARG A 190 18.33 16.55 -4.74
CA ARG A 190 18.09 17.18 -3.44
C ARG A 190 19.26 18.06 -3.00
N THR A 191 18.91 19.22 -2.46
CA THR A 191 19.81 20.12 -1.76
C THR A 191 19.35 20.26 -0.31
N TYR A 192 20.28 20.03 0.62
CA TYR A 192 20.05 20.17 2.05
C TYR A 192 20.50 21.56 2.48
N LEU A 193 19.56 22.35 2.98
CA LEU A 193 19.83 23.63 3.64
C LEU A 193 19.82 23.38 5.15
N VAL A 194 20.96 23.56 5.79
CA VAL A 194 21.10 23.39 7.23
C VAL A 194 21.22 24.75 7.86
N ALA A 195 20.32 25.04 8.81
CA ALA A 195 20.40 26.23 9.65
C ALA A 195 20.75 25.81 11.07
N THR A 196 21.81 26.36 11.63
CA THR A 196 22.13 26.19 13.06
C THR A 196 21.82 27.48 13.79
N VAL A 197 20.94 27.40 14.77
CA VAL A 197 20.53 28.52 15.63
C VAL A 197 21.10 28.31 17.01
N TRP A 198 21.87 29.28 17.48
CA TRP A 198 22.42 29.29 18.84
C TRP A 198 21.57 30.21 19.72
N GLY A 199 21.05 29.65 20.80
CA GLY A 199 20.10 30.31 21.69
C GLY A 199 20.50 30.24 23.15
N TYR A 200 19.60 30.74 23.99
CA TYR A 200 19.76 30.85 25.43
C TYR A 200 19.24 29.62 26.15
N SER A 201 19.87 29.27 27.27
CA SER A 201 19.24 28.39 28.25
C SER A 201 17.91 28.98 28.76
N ALA A 202 16.95 28.11 29.09
CA ALA A 202 15.65 28.50 29.64
C ALA A 202 15.76 29.26 30.97
N THR A 203 16.91 29.21 31.63
CA THR A 203 17.21 29.91 32.89
C THR A 203 18.04 31.19 32.70
N ALA A 204 18.29 31.62 31.46
CA ALA A 204 19.08 32.82 31.17
C ALA A 204 18.39 34.11 31.65
N ASP A 205 19.18 35.09 32.11
CA ASP A 205 18.68 36.42 32.50
C ASP A 205 18.01 37.10 31.29
N PRO A 206 16.71 37.47 31.36
CA PRO A 206 16.00 38.13 30.28
C PRO A 206 16.68 39.38 29.73
N LYS A 207 17.47 40.09 30.55
CA LYS A 207 18.21 41.29 30.10
C LYS A 207 19.45 40.98 29.26
N SER A 208 19.89 39.72 29.25
CA SER A 208 21.05 39.24 28.49
C SER A 208 20.66 38.57 27.15
N ILE A 209 19.36 38.40 26.90
CA ILE A 209 18.80 37.79 25.68
C ILE A 209 18.89 38.79 24.50
N LYS A 210 19.53 38.37 23.41
CA LYS A 210 19.61 39.04 22.10
C LYS A 210 18.93 38.17 21.04
N LEU A 211 18.85 38.67 19.80
CA LEU A 211 18.40 37.86 18.67
C LEU A 211 19.37 36.69 18.45
N PRO A 212 18.91 35.43 18.38
CA PRO A 212 19.74 34.27 18.09
C PRO A 212 20.48 34.44 16.75
N GLU A 213 21.75 34.07 16.72
CA GLU A 213 22.49 34.01 15.46
C GLU A 213 22.17 32.72 14.71
N VAL A 214 22.05 32.84 13.38
CA VAL A 214 21.74 31.74 12.48
C VAL A 214 22.84 31.61 11.44
N SER A 215 23.43 30.43 11.32
CA SER A 215 24.37 30.09 10.27
C SER A 215 23.77 29.08 9.28
N PHE A 216 23.99 29.29 7.99
CA PHE A 216 23.44 28.45 6.92
C PHE A 216 24.53 27.69 6.17
N ALA A 217 24.20 26.47 5.76
CA ALA A 217 25.01 25.66 4.86
C ALA A 217 24.15 24.91 3.85
N CYS A 218 24.70 24.75 2.65
CA CYS A 218 24.07 24.14 1.50
C CYS A 218 24.88 22.91 1.11
N LEU A 219 24.23 21.75 1.01
CA LEU A 219 24.86 20.50 0.56
C LEU A 219 24.04 19.88 -0.57
N SER A 220 24.69 19.59 -1.69
CA SER A 220 24.14 18.85 -2.82
C SER A 220 25.07 17.68 -3.11
N SER A 221 24.52 16.53 -3.47
CA SER A 221 25.31 15.32 -3.74
C SER A 221 25.97 15.33 -5.12
N GLY A 222 26.09 16.48 -5.78
CA GLY A 222 26.78 16.62 -7.06
C GLY A 222 25.99 16.12 -8.28
N LYS A 223 26.70 15.64 -9.30
CA LYS A 223 26.12 15.22 -10.59
C LYS A 223 25.33 13.92 -10.45
N ALA A 224 24.40 13.70 -11.38
CA ALA A 224 23.69 12.44 -11.48
C ALA A 224 24.65 11.26 -11.72
N TYR A 225 24.41 10.13 -11.05
CA TYR A 225 25.08 8.85 -11.25
C TYR A 225 24.64 8.29 -12.59
N VAL A 226 25.62 7.84 -13.37
CA VAL A 226 25.38 7.13 -14.62
C VAL A 226 25.64 5.65 -14.34
N PRO A 227 24.63 4.77 -14.46
CA PRO A 227 24.83 3.34 -14.27
C PRO A 227 25.93 2.83 -15.19
N SER A 228 26.83 1.98 -14.68
CA SER A 228 27.75 1.25 -15.55
C SER A 228 26.93 0.37 -16.50
N SER A 229 27.20 0.44 -17.81
CA SER A 229 26.67 -0.52 -18.78
C SER A 229 26.90 -1.95 -18.28
N GLN A 230 25.86 -2.79 -18.38
CA GLN A 230 25.77 -4.20 -17.93
C GLN A 230 27.10 -4.98 -17.87
N PRO A 231 27.22 -5.99 -16.97
CA PRO A 231 28.23 -7.03 -17.14
C PRO A 231 28.06 -7.68 -18.53
N PRO A 232 29.15 -8.06 -19.22
CA PRO A 232 29.07 -8.48 -20.61
C PRO A 232 28.23 -9.78 -20.76
N PRO A 233 27.59 -9.98 -21.93
CA PRO A 233 26.91 -11.24 -22.24
C PRO A 233 27.94 -12.38 -22.20
N SER A 234 27.54 -13.53 -21.66
CA SER A 234 28.33 -14.75 -21.80
C SER A 234 28.42 -15.12 -23.29
N THR A 235 29.60 -14.94 -23.86
CA THR A 235 29.93 -15.35 -25.23
C THR A 235 29.81 -16.87 -25.36
N SER A 236 28.90 -17.32 -26.22
CA SER A 236 28.84 -18.71 -26.68
C SER A 236 30.12 -19.05 -27.44
N THR A 237 30.97 -19.88 -26.85
CA THR A 237 32.06 -20.54 -27.57
C THR A 237 31.66 -22.00 -27.75
N THR A 238 31.52 -22.43 -29.00
CA THR A 238 31.25 -23.82 -29.37
C THR A 238 32.46 -24.66 -29.00
N THR A 239 32.34 -25.44 -27.93
CA THR A 239 33.28 -26.53 -27.64
C THR A 239 32.50 -27.83 -27.63
N THR A 240 32.82 -28.69 -28.57
CA THR A 240 32.32 -30.06 -28.65
C THR A 240 32.86 -30.83 -27.46
N THR A 241 32.03 -31.03 -26.43
CA THR A 241 32.30 -31.98 -25.36
C THR A 241 31.08 -32.85 -25.14
N THR A 242 31.30 -34.14 -25.31
CA THR A 242 30.39 -35.25 -25.04
C THR A 242 29.89 -35.18 -23.61
N PHE A 243 28.58 -35.04 -23.40
CA PHE A 243 27.96 -35.15 -22.08
C PHE A 243 27.10 -36.42 -22.00
N THR A 244 27.58 -37.33 -21.17
CA THR A 244 26.79 -38.35 -20.48
C THR A 244 25.65 -37.70 -19.71
N THR A 245 24.47 -38.30 -19.78
CA THR A 245 23.24 -37.96 -19.07
C THR A 245 23.44 -37.91 -17.55
N THR A 246 23.28 -36.72 -16.97
CA THR A 246 22.88 -36.56 -15.57
C THR A 246 21.68 -35.62 -15.50
N THR A 247 20.61 -36.12 -14.89
CA THR A 247 19.35 -35.41 -14.62
C THR A 247 19.58 -34.26 -13.65
N PRO A 248 19.19 -33.01 -13.97
CA PRO A 248 19.17 -31.93 -12.98
C PRO A 248 17.84 -31.98 -12.20
N THR A 249 17.95 -32.36 -10.94
CA THR A 249 16.92 -32.22 -9.91
C THR A 249 17.08 -30.83 -9.30
N GLY A 250 16.30 -29.85 -9.75
CA GLY A 250 16.32 -28.50 -9.19
C GLY A 250 15.10 -27.71 -9.64
N THR A 251 14.05 -27.71 -8.81
CA THR A 251 12.82 -26.94 -9.03
C THR A 251 13.11 -25.46 -8.75
N PRO A 252 12.77 -24.51 -9.65
CA PRO A 252 12.87 -23.09 -9.36
C PRO A 252 11.91 -22.71 -8.23
N THR A 253 12.43 -22.08 -7.17
CA THR A 253 11.62 -21.57 -6.06
C THR A 253 10.89 -20.30 -6.49
N GLN A 254 9.62 -20.42 -6.90
CA GLN A 254 8.73 -19.27 -7.12
C GLN A 254 8.54 -18.50 -5.80
N THR A 255 8.77 -17.18 -5.84
CA THR A 255 8.52 -16.25 -4.72
C THR A 255 7.03 -16.23 -4.38
N ALA A 256 6.67 -16.42 -3.12
CA ALA A 256 5.28 -16.41 -2.70
C ALA A 256 4.64 -15.01 -2.84
N ILE A 257 3.41 -14.98 -3.37
CA ILE A 257 2.56 -13.80 -3.45
C ILE A 257 2.24 -13.35 -2.02
N GLN A 258 2.36 -12.05 -1.74
CA GLN A 258 2.01 -11.48 -0.43
C GLN A 258 0.51 -11.64 -0.17
N SER A 259 0.16 -12.01 1.06
CA SER A 259 -1.22 -12.32 1.44
C SER A 259 -2.14 -11.10 1.51
N ASP A 260 -1.62 -9.88 1.36
CA ASP A 260 -2.35 -8.62 1.33
C ASP A 260 -2.32 -7.93 -0.04
N ALA A 261 -1.60 -8.50 -1.02
CA ALA A 261 -1.53 -8.03 -2.39
C ALA A 261 -2.59 -8.72 -3.28
N ALA A 262 -3.28 -7.94 -4.11
CA ALA A 262 -4.15 -8.49 -5.14
C ALA A 262 -3.34 -9.28 -6.18
N TYR A 263 -3.92 -10.35 -6.70
CA TYR A 263 -3.35 -11.16 -7.78
C TYR A 263 -4.30 -11.22 -8.96
N TYR A 264 -3.76 -11.10 -10.17
CA TYR A 264 -4.49 -11.20 -11.42
C TYR A 264 -3.73 -12.06 -12.40
N ASP A 265 -4.45 -12.90 -13.13
CA ASP A 265 -3.88 -13.67 -14.23
C ASP A 265 -4.91 -13.88 -15.33
N ASP A 266 -4.61 -13.34 -16.51
CA ASP A 266 -5.31 -13.61 -17.77
C ASP A 266 -4.54 -14.63 -18.63
N PHE A 267 -3.53 -15.28 -18.04
CA PHE A 267 -2.66 -16.29 -18.63
C PHE A 267 -1.91 -15.86 -19.90
N THR A 268 -1.92 -14.56 -20.26
CA THR A 268 -1.14 -14.03 -21.40
C THR A 268 0.37 -14.19 -21.21
N ASN A 269 0.82 -14.26 -19.95
CA ASN A 269 2.21 -14.45 -19.56
C ASN A 269 2.54 -15.91 -19.15
N GLY A 270 1.64 -16.86 -19.40
CA GLY A 270 1.82 -18.25 -19.00
C GLY A 270 1.49 -18.51 -17.53
N MET A 271 2.06 -19.57 -16.95
CA MET A 271 1.80 -20.03 -15.59
C MET A 271 2.91 -19.64 -14.60
N VAL A 272 3.31 -18.38 -14.57
CA VAL A 272 4.53 -17.94 -13.85
C VAL A 272 4.47 -18.20 -12.34
N GLN A 273 3.31 -18.07 -11.70
CA GLN A 273 3.11 -18.21 -10.24
C GLN A 273 2.35 -19.48 -9.84
N TRP A 274 2.08 -20.36 -10.81
CA TRP A 274 1.26 -21.55 -10.62
C TRP A 274 2.13 -22.80 -10.58
N THR A 275 1.83 -23.68 -9.63
CA THR A 275 2.44 -25.00 -9.53
C THR A 275 1.40 -26.08 -9.74
N VAL A 276 1.68 -26.96 -10.70
CA VAL A 276 0.88 -28.16 -10.96
C VAL A 276 1.32 -29.26 -10.01
N TYR A 277 0.42 -29.68 -9.13
CA TYR A 277 0.65 -30.78 -8.18
C TYR A 277 0.21 -32.13 -8.75
N ASP A 278 -0.83 -32.13 -9.60
CA ASP A 278 -1.32 -33.33 -10.27
C ASP A 278 -2.09 -32.97 -11.55
N GLY A 279 -2.24 -33.94 -12.45
CA GLY A 279 -2.87 -33.75 -13.75
C GLY A 279 -2.03 -32.93 -14.73
N SER A 280 -2.67 -32.42 -15.78
CA SER A 280 -2.03 -31.59 -16.80
C SER A 280 -2.78 -30.27 -16.92
N TYR A 281 -2.04 -29.18 -16.74
CA TYR A 281 -2.48 -27.81 -16.93
C TYR A 281 -1.52 -27.14 -17.88
N ILE A 282 -2.05 -26.50 -18.91
CA ILE A 282 -1.29 -25.77 -19.92
C ILE A 282 -1.97 -24.45 -20.21
N VAL A 283 -1.23 -23.46 -20.68
CA VAL A 283 -1.84 -22.27 -21.28
C VAL A 283 -2.09 -22.55 -22.75
N ASP A 284 -3.36 -22.45 -23.16
CA ASP A 284 -3.80 -22.52 -24.56
C ASP A 284 -4.68 -21.31 -24.84
N SER A 285 -4.32 -20.56 -25.89
CA SER A 285 -5.08 -19.38 -26.34
C SER A 285 -5.33 -18.34 -25.22
N ASN A 286 -4.29 -18.06 -24.42
CA ASN A 286 -4.33 -17.18 -23.25
C ASN A 286 -5.34 -17.60 -22.17
N ALA A 287 -5.61 -18.90 -22.03
CA ALA A 287 -6.41 -19.43 -20.93
C ALA A 287 -5.76 -20.68 -20.34
N LEU A 288 -5.91 -20.88 -19.04
CA LEU A 288 -5.45 -22.08 -18.35
C LEU A 288 -6.38 -23.24 -18.69
N THR A 289 -5.87 -24.19 -19.47
CA THR A 289 -6.58 -25.40 -19.88
C THR A 289 -6.12 -26.59 -19.05
N ALA A 290 -7.04 -27.20 -18.33
CA ALA A 290 -6.85 -28.43 -17.58
C ALA A 290 -7.35 -29.64 -18.38
N ALA A 291 -6.52 -30.68 -18.51
CA ALA A 291 -6.94 -31.96 -19.07
C ALA A 291 -7.77 -32.77 -18.05
N SER A 292 -8.66 -33.64 -18.57
CA SER A 292 -9.41 -34.55 -17.70
C SER A 292 -8.48 -35.46 -16.90
N SER A 293 -8.64 -35.44 -15.58
CA SER A 293 -7.85 -36.24 -14.64
C SER A 293 -8.66 -36.49 -13.38
N GLY A 294 -8.40 -37.59 -12.68
CA GLY A 294 -9.09 -37.95 -11.44
C GLY A 294 -8.64 -37.17 -10.19
N GLY A 295 -7.84 -36.10 -10.35
CA GLY A 295 -7.30 -35.35 -9.22
C GLY A 295 -6.44 -34.15 -9.59
N GLY A 296 -6.61 -33.63 -10.82
CA GLY A 296 -5.81 -32.54 -11.35
C GLY A 296 -5.87 -31.34 -10.41
N LYS A 297 -4.70 -30.79 -10.09
CA LYS A 297 -4.54 -29.74 -9.09
C LYS A 297 -3.45 -28.77 -9.48
N VAL A 298 -3.80 -27.50 -9.48
CA VAL A 298 -2.89 -26.39 -9.72
C VAL A 298 -3.13 -25.33 -8.66
N LEU A 299 -2.06 -24.83 -8.03
CA LEU A 299 -2.15 -23.86 -6.95
C LEU A 299 -1.19 -22.72 -7.20
N LEU A 300 -1.63 -21.52 -6.83
CA LEU A 300 -0.77 -20.36 -6.66
C LEU A 300 0.10 -20.54 -5.43
N HIS A 301 1.32 -20.03 -5.51
CA HIS A 301 2.16 -19.85 -4.35
C HIS A 301 1.67 -18.63 -3.54
N SER A 302 0.53 -18.80 -2.86
CA SER A 302 -0.13 -17.78 -2.04
C SER A 302 -0.32 -18.27 -0.60
N SER A 303 -0.71 -17.34 0.28
CA SER A 303 -1.15 -17.65 1.64
C SER A 303 -2.28 -16.71 2.06
N TYR A 304 -3.31 -16.56 1.24
CA TYR A 304 -4.41 -15.64 1.52
C TYR A 304 -5.26 -16.12 2.69
N ALA A 305 -5.69 -15.19 3.54
CA ALA A 305 -6.56 -15.47 4.67
C ALA A 305 -8.02 -15.13 4.34
N ASP A 306 -8.32 -13.84 4.25
CA ASP A 306 -9.64 -13.32 3.89
C ASP A 306 -9.60 -12.63 2.53
N PHE A 307 -10.45 -13.04 1.60
CA PHE A 307 -10.37 -12.63 0.20
C PHE A 307 -11.64 -12.92 -0.61
N SER A 308 -11.70 -12.30 -1.79
CA SER A 308 -12.53 -12.73 -2.93
C SER A 308 -11.62 -13.43 -3.95
N PHE A 309 -12.03 -14.60 -4.46
CA PHE A 309 -11.34 -15.32 -5.54
C PHE A 309 -12.33 -15.57 -6.67
N GLU A 310 -12.09 -14.98 -7.85
CA GLU A 310 -12.98 -15.05 -9.01
C GLU A 310 -12.24 -15.54 -10.27
N THR A 311 -12.99 -16.17 -11.18
CA THR A 311 -12.48 -16.62 -12.49
C THR A 311 -13.63 -16.80 -13.48
N ASP A 312 -13.32 -16.68 -14.77
CA ASP A 312 -14.16 -17.20 -15.85
C ASP A 312 -13.88 -18.68 -16.06
N LEU A 313 -14.93 -19.50 -15.99
CA LEU A 313 -14.86 -20.95 -16.22
C LEU A 313 -15.62 -21.32 -17.49
N THR A 314 -15.00 -22.09 -18.37
CA THR A 314 -15.68 -22.84 -19.43
C THR A 314 -15.54 -24.34 -19.17
N LEU A 315 -16.67 -25.02 -19.01
CA LEU A 315 -16.73 -26.47 -18.76
C LEU A 315 -17.43 -27.19 -19.92
N PRO A 316 -16.76 -28.15 -20.58
CA PRO A 316 -17.40 -28.98 -21.60
C PRO A 316 -18.47 -29.91 -21.03
N SER A 317 -19.33 -30.44 -21.90
CA SER A 317 -20.21 -31.55 -21.54
C SER A 317 -19.41 -32.81 -21.15
N GLY A 318 -19.92 -33.61 -20.22
CA GLY A 318 -19.24 -34.82 -19.76
C GLY A 318 -19.68 -35.27 -18.38
N SER A 319 -18.77 -35.92 -17.65
CA SER A 319 -18.93 -36.33 -16.26
C SER A 319 -17.79 -35.77 -15.42
N GLY A 320 -18.06 -35.35 -14.20
CA GLY A 320 -17.04 -34.83 -13.29
C GLY A 320 -17.35 -33.43 -12.79
N ASP A 321 -16.41 -32.91 -12.00
CA ASP A 321 -16.52 -31.64 -11.29
C ASP A 321 -15.22 -30.82 -11.34
N VAL A 322 -15.39 -29.51 -11.18
CA VAL A 322 -14.33 -28.50 -11.25
C VAL A 322 -14.62 -27.40 -10.24
N GLY A 323 -13.57 -26.81 -9.68
CA GLY A 323 -13.77 -25.71 -8.76
C GLY A 323 -12.51 -25.10 -8.20
N PHE A 324 -12.73 -24.14 -7.31
CA PHE A 324 -11.71 -23.50 -6.52
C PHE A 324 -11.21 -24.46 -5.43
N LEU A 325 -9.90 -24.48 -5.27
CA LEU A 325 -9.24 -24.87 -4.05
C LEU A 325 -8.80 -23.60 -3.33
N PHE A 326 -9.05 -23.51 -2.03
CA PHE A 326 -8.74 -22.28 -1.30
C PHE A 326 -8.40 -22.55 0.17
N ARG A 327 -7.50 -21.71 0.71
CA ARG A 327 -6.85 -21.91 2.02
C ARG A 327 -6.20 -23.30 2.16
N ILE A 328 -5.48 -23.71 1.12
CA ILE A 328 -4.88 -25.04 1.02
C ILE A 328 -3.52 -25.13 1.73
N SER A 329 -3.29 -26.24 2.40
CA SER A 329 -1.99 -26.70 2.89
C SER A 329 -1.76 -28.16 2.52
N ASN A 330 -0.51 -28.61 2.62
CA ASN A 330 -0.09 -29.99 2.31
C ASN A 330 -0.57 -30.56 0.95
N PRO A 331 -0.51 -29.79 -0.16
CA PRO A 331 -0.97 -30.29 -1.46
C PRO A 331 -0.10 -31.45 -1.96
N GLY A 332 -0.75 -32.46 -2.54
CA GLY A 332 -0.11 -33.62 -3.15
C GLY A 332 -0.89 -34.20 -4.33
N LYS A 333 -0.39 -35.33 -4.82
CA LYS A 333 -1.00 -36.08 -5.93
C LYS A 333 -2.22 -36.86 -5.47
N GLY A 334 -3.28 -36.85 -6.27
CA GLY A 334 -4.56 -37.46 -5.98
C GLY A 334 -5.68 -36.42 -5.77
N PRO A 335 -6.95 -36.83 -5.94
CA PRO A 335 -8.10 -35.95 -5.83
C PRO A 335 -8.17 -35.22 -4.49
N ASP A 336 -7.88 -35.93 -3.40
CA ASP A 336 -8.18 -35.47 -2.04
C ASP A 336 -6.90 -35.28 -1.21
N THR A 337 -5.73 -35.24 -1.85
CA THR A 337 -4.46 -35.08 -1.15
C THR A 337 -4.14 -33.60 -0.97
N TYR A 338 -4.80 -32.99 0.01
CA TYR A 338 -4.58 -31.63 0.51
C TYR A 338 -5.38 -31.44 1.81
N ASP A 339 -5.05 -30.42 2.60
CA ASP A 339 -5.89 -29.91 3.69
C ASP A 339 -6.40 -28.52 3.32
N GLY A 340 -7.70 -28.24 3.44
CA GLY A 340 -8.29 -26.96 3.05
C GLY A 340 -9.73 -27.08 2.57
N TYR A 341 -10.17 -26.14 1.73
CA TYR A 341 -11.53 -26.13 1.21
C TYR A 341 -11.57 -26.27 -0.31
N TYR A 342 -12.70 -26.80 -0.79
CA TYR A 342 -13.06 -26.84 -2.19
C TYR A 342 -14.47 -26.27 -2.38
N ALA A 343 -14.65 -25.44 -3.41
CA ALA A 343 -15.96 -24.96 -3.85
C ALA A 343 -16.05 -25.10 -5.37
N GLY A 344 -17.02 -25.87 -5.84
CA GLY A 344 -17.05 -26.25 -7.25
C GLY A 344 -18.43 -26.62 -7.76
N VAL A 345 -18.44 -26.91 -9.05
CA VAL A 345 -19.62 -27.23 -9.86
C VAL A 345 -19.35 -28.46 -10.71
N SER A 346 -20.35 -29.33 -10.83
CA SER A 346 -20.30 -30.47 -11.74
C SER A 346 -20.82 -30.11 -13.13
N THR A 347 -20.49 -30.93 -14.11
CA THR A 347 -21.04 -30.87 -15.49
C THR A 347 -22.57 -30.91 -15.58
N SER A 348 -23.25 -31.37 -14.51
CA SER A 348 -24.72 -31.39 -14.39
C SER A 348 -25.30 -30.17 -13.63
N GLY A 349 -24.45 -29.25 -13.19
CA GLY A 349 -24.86 -28.07 -12.42
C GLY A 349 -25.05 -28.28 -10.92
N SER A 350 -24.61 -29.42 -10.36
CA SER A 350 -24.55 -29.58 -8.90
C SER A 350 -23.41 -28.72 -8.35
N VAL A 351 -23.67 -27.90 -7.34
CA VAL A 351 -22.65 -27.08 -6.66
C VAL A 351 -22.38 -27.61 -5.25
N MET A 352 -21.16 -27.44 -4.75
CA MET A 352 -20.78 -27.88 -3.41
C MET A 352 -19.70 -27.00 -2.78
N ILE A 353 -19.70 -26.93 -1.45
CA ILE A 353 -18.57 -26.48 -0.62
C ILE A 353 -18.18 -27.65 0.28
N THR A 354 -16.90 -28.00 0.29
CA THR A 354 -16.37 -29.14 1.05
C THR A 354 -15.08 -28.77 1.77
N LYS A 355 -14.83 -29.48 2.86
CA LYS A 355 -13.60 -29.40 3.65
C LYS A 355 -12.84 -30.71 3.50
N MET A 356 -11.55 -30.63 3.21
CA MET A 356 -10.64 -31.77 3.25
C MET A 356 -9.72 -31.63 4.47
N ALA A 357 -9.79 -32.59 5.38
CA ALA A 357 -8.96 -32.64 6.59
C ALA A 357 -8.64 -34.11 6.91
N GLY A 358 -7.74 -34.71 6.15
CA GLY A 358 -7.52 -36.16 6.12
C GLY A 358 -8.65 -37.00 5.50
N SER A 359 -9.90 -36.53 5.56
CA SER A 359 -11.06 -37.10 4.86
C SER A 359 -11.97 -36.01 4.29
N TRP A 360 -12.85 -36.39 3.36
CA TRP A 360 -13.82 -35.50 2.72
C TRP A 360 -14.99 -35.21 3.63
N HIS A 361 -15.31 -33.92 3.84
CA HIS A 361 -16.46 -33.46 4.61
C HIS A 361 -17.29 -32.46 3.79
N GLY A 362 -18.51 -32.83 3.40
CA GLY A 362 -19.42 -31.90 2.75
C GLY A 362 -19.94 -30.85 3.72
N LEU A 363 -19.81 -29.56 3.37
CA LEU A 363 -20.32 -28.44 4.17
C LEU A 363 -21.64 -27.89 3.60
N GLY A 364 -21.79 -27.91 2.28
CA GLY A 364 -23.02 -27.46 1.60
C GLY A 364 -23.12 -28.03 0.20
N THR A 365 -24.35 -28.24 -0.27
CA THR A 365 -24.66 -28.67 -1.64
C THR A 365 -25.86 -27.91 -2.17
N GLY A 366 -25.95 -27.76 -3.49
CA GLY A 366 -27.05 -27.09 -4.16
C GLY A 366 -27.01 -27.36 -5.66
N THR A 367 -27.80 -26.59 -6.41
CA THR A 367 -27.80 -26.66 -7.88
C THR A 367 -27.76 -25.26 -8.49
N THR A 368 -27.25 -25.19 -9.71
CA THR A 368 -27.27 -23.98 -10.55
C THR A 368 -27.74 -24.34 -11.95
N ASN A 369 -28.24 -23.35 -12.68
CA ASN A 369 -28.60 -23.52 -14.09
C ASN A 369 -27.32 -23.49 -14.92
N TRP A 370 -26.71 -24.66 -15.14
CA TRP A 370 -25.43 -24.79 -15.82
C TRP A 370 -25.61 -24.97 -17.33
N GLN A 371 -24.77 -24.30 -18.12
CA GLN A 371 -24.72 -24.48 -19.57
C GLN A 371 -23.33 -24.92 -20.00
N ALA A 372 -23.20 -26.14 -20.52
CA ALA A 372 -21.94 -26.63 -21.05
C ALA A 372 -21.43 -25.74 -22.19
N ASP A 373 -20.10 -25.65 -22.30
CA ASP A 373 -19.39 -24.88 -23.34
C ASP A 373 -19.71 -23.37 -23.34
N LYS A 374 -20.27 -22.85 -22.23
CA LYS A 374 -20.44 -21.42 -21.96
C LYS A 374 -19.47 -20.95 -20.90
N VAL A 375 -19.08 -19.68 -21.02
CA VAL A 375 -18.33 -18.98 -19.98
C VAL A 375 -19.29 -18.66 -18.85
N HIS A 376 -18.94 -19.10 -17.65
CA HIS A 376 -19.61 -18.80 -16.40
C HIS A 376 -18.65 -18.05 -15.47
N ARG A 377 -19.13 -16.99 -14.81
CA ARG A 377 -18.34 -16.28 -13.80
C ARG A 377 -18.51 -16.98 -12.46
N LEU A 378 -17.41 -17.38 -11.85
CA LEU A 378 -17.40 -17.98 -10.52
C LEU A 378 -16.70 -17.08 -9.51
N LYS A 379 -17.15 -17.13 -8.25
CA LYS A 379 -16.51 -16.44 -7.12
C LYS A 379 -16.60 -17.25 -5.84
N VAL A 380 -15.51 -17.29 -5.08
CA VAL A 380 -15.49 -17.63 -3.65
C VAL A 380 -15.24 -16.36 -2.85
N ARG A 381 -16.06 -16.13 -1.83
CA ARG A 381 -15.79 -15.15 -0.77
C ARG A 381 -15.49 -15.90 0.52
N ALA A 382 -14.26 -15.80 1.01
CA ALA A 382 -13.81 -16.41 2.25
C ALA A 382 -13.42 -15.31 3.24
N VAL A 383 -14.20 -15.09 4.29
CA VAL A 383 -13.96 -14.05 5.30
C VAL A 383 -14.19 -14.62 6.70
N GLY A 384 -13.13 -14.78 7.47
CA GLY A 384 -13.15 -15.53 8.71
C GLY A 384 -13.81 -16.90 8.50
N PRO A 385 -14.83 -17.28 9.29
CA PRO A 385 -15.54 -18.54 9.12
C PRO A 385 -16.52 -18.55 7.94
N ALA A 386 -16.91 -17.39 7.42
CA ALA A 386 -17.95 -17.29 6.40
C ALA A 386 -17.38 -17.62 5.03
N LEU A 387 -17.87 -18.72 4.44
CA LEU A 387 -17.48 -19.18 3.11
C LEU A 387 -18.70 -19.13 2.19
N SER A 388 -18.60 -18.41 1.07
CA SER A 388 -19.68 -18.28 0.10
C SER A 388 -19.22 -18.57 -1.31
N PHE A 389 -20.04 -19.28 -2.09
CA PHE A 389 -19.77 -19.65 -3.48
C PHE A 389 -20.85 -19.09 -4.41
N PHE A 390 -20.43 -18.37 -5.45
CA PHE A 390 -21.28 -17.68 -6.40
C PHE A 390 -21.06 -18.27 -7.80
N VAL A 391 -22.16 -18.35 -8.56
CA VAL A 391 -22.18 -18.79 -9.96
C VAL A 391 -23.06 -17.83 -10.75
N ASP A 392 -22.45 -17.11 -11.68
CA ASP A 392 -22.99 -16.03 -12.53
C ASP A 392 -23.56 -14.83 -11.77
N ASP A 393 -24.53 -15.04 -10.88
CA ASP A 393 -25.06 -14.00 -10.00
C ASP A 393 -24.02 -13.70 -8.90
N MET A 394 -23.29 -12.59 -9.05
CA MET A 394 -22.30 -12.13 -8.09
C MET A 394 -22.91 -11.36 -6.91
N ARG A 395 -24.23 -11.14 -6.89
CA ARG A 395 -24.95 -10.48 -5.79
C ARG A 395 -25.38 -11.48 -4.72
N VAL A 396 -25.89 -12.65 -5.14
CA VAL A 396 -26.44 -13.64 -4.22
C VAL A 396 -25.67 -14.96 -4.32
N PRO A 397 -25.09 -15.46 -3.21
CA PRO A 397 -24.35 -16.71 -3.24
C PRO A 397 -25.28 -17.90 -3.51
N LYS A 398 -24.79 -18.90 -4.26
CA LYS A 398 -25.46 -20.20 -4.40
C LYS A 398 -25.36 -21.02 -3.13
N LEU A 399 -24.25 -20.88 -2.41
CA LEU A 399 -24.00 -21.55 -1.14
C LEU A 399 -23.33 -20.58 -0.17
N SER A 400 -23.76 -20.60 1.10
CA SER A 400 -23.11 -19.90 2.21
C SER A 400 -23.04 -20.84 3.40
N VAL A 401 -21.84 -21.05 3.93
CA VAL A 401 -21.56 -21.94 5.07
C VAL A 401 -20.61 -21.26 6.06
N GLN A 402 -20.48 -21.83 7.26
CA GLN A 402 -19.57 -21.34 8.30
C GLN A 402 -18.62 -22.48 8.71
N ASP A 403 -17.30 -22.29 8.59
CA ASP A 403 -16.29 -23.25 9.05
C ASP A 403 -14.96 -22.56 9.42
N ASP A 404 -14.33 -23.00 10.51
CA ASP A 404 -13.10 -22.41 11.09
C ASP A 404 -11.89 -23.35 11.05
N ALA A 405 -11.95 -24.45 10.29
CA ALA A 405 -10.84 -25.40 10.27
C ALA A 405 -9.57 -24.82 9.61
N PHE A 406 -9.74 -24.02 8.55
CA PHE A 406 -8.64 -23.43 7.79
C PHE A 406 -8.84 -21.92 7.63
N ARG A 407 -7.80 -21.16 7.95
CA ARG A 407 -7.85 -19.69 8.02
C ARG A 407 -6.97 -18.99 6.99
N ALA A 408 -5.98 -19.69 6.44
CA ALA A 408 -5.15 -19.20 5.34
C ALA A 408 -4.50 -20.38 4.61
N GLY A 409 -4.04 -20.15 3.38
CA GLY A 409 -3.26 -21.12 2.61
C GLY A 409 -3.18 -20.77 1.14
N MET A 410 -2.72 -21.72 0.34
CA MET A 410 -2.63 -21.60 -1.12
C MET A 410 -4.02 -21.65 -1.76
N ASP A 411 -4.14 -21.08 -2.95
CA ASP A 411 -5.41 -21.00 -3.67
C ASP A 411 -5.20 -21.40 -5.13
N GLY A 412 -6.20 -22.02 -5.75
CA GLY A 412 -6.13 -22.40 -7.16
C GLY A 412 -7.30 -23.25 -7.60
N PHE A 413 -7.03 -24.24 -8.44
CA PHE A 413 -8.07 -25.02 -9.11
C PHE A 413 -7.87 -26.51 -9.00
N ARG A 414 -9.02 -27.21 -8.98
CA ARG A 414 -9.11 -28.66 -9.09
C ARG A 414 -10.03 -29.04 -10.25
N VAL A 415 -9.64 -30.07 -10.99
CA VAL A 415 -10.53 -30.83 -11.88
C VAL A 415 -10.60 -32.29 -11.46
N ASN A 416 -11.75 -32.92 -11.63
CA ASN A 416 -11.99 -34.32 -11.31
C ASN A 416 -12.88 -34.98 -12.37
N GLY A 417 -12.30 -35.83 -13.20
CA GLY A 417 -12.98 -36.55 -14.29
C GLY A 417 -13.33 -35.69 -15.51
N VAL A 418 -13.03 -34.40 -15.50
CA VAL A 418 -13.44 -33.43 -16.54
C VAL A 418 -12.27 -32.52 -16.95
N SER A 419 -12.26 -32.05 -18.20
CA SER A 419 -11.39 -30.94 -18.64
C SER A 419 -12.06 -29.60 -18.39
N ALA A 420 -11.29 -28.52 -18.24
CA ALA A 420 -11.84 -27.18 -18.03
C ALA A 420 -10.92 -26.11 -18.58
N LYS A 421 -11.48 -24.94 -18.91
CA LYS A 421 -10.71 -23.72 -19.21
C LYS A 421 -11.01 -22.66 -18.15
N PHE A 422 -9.97 -22.09 -17.56
CA PHE A 422 -10.03 -20.98 -16.62
C PHE A 422 -9.37 -19.75 -17.22
N ASP A 423 -9.96 -18.60 -16.99
CA ASP A 423 -9.45 -17.31 -17.46
C ASP A 423 -9.81 -16.19 -16.48
N ASN A 424 -9.21 -15.01 -16.66
CA ASN A 424 -9.48 -13.78 -15.90
C ASN A 424 -9.50 -14.02 -14.38
N VAL A 425 -8.47 -14.70 -13.88
CA VAL A 425 -8.32 -15.00 -12.46
C VAL A 425 -8.06 -13.72 -11.70
N GLN A 426 -8.79 -13.52 -10.60
CA GLN A 426 -8.51 -12.46 -9.64
C GLN A 426 -8.64 -12.98 -8.20
N ILE A 427 -7.64 -12.68 -7.38
CA ILE A 427 -7.71 -12.86 -5.92
C ILE A 427 -7.49 -11.50 -5.27
N LEU A 428 -8.51 -11.01 -4.57
CA LEU A 428 -8.53 -9.70 -3.95
C LEU A 428 -8.57 -9.86 -2.42
N PRO A 429 -7.48 -9.56 -1.69
CA PRO A 429 -7.45 -9.61 -0.24
C PRO A 429 -8.40 -8.61 0.41
N LEU A 430 -9.07 -9.03 1.47
CA LEU A 430 -9.93 -8.17 2.26
C LEU A 430 -9.08 -7.18 3.07
N ARG A 431 -9.42 -5.90 2.98
CA ARG A 431 -8.76 -4.81 3.73
C ARG A 431 -9.63 -4.24 4.82
N PHE A 432 -10.93 -4.21 4.59
CA PHE A 432 -11.90 -3.71 5.55
C PHE A 432 -13.22 -4.47 5.42
N VAL A 433 -13.85 -4.75 6.56
CA VAL A 433 -15.20 -5.29 6.61
C VAL A 433 -15.96 -4.74 7.81
N ASP A 434 -17.23 -4.41 7.59
CA ASP A 434 -18.18 -4.13 8.66
C ASP A 434 -19.58 -4.57 8.22
N ASP A 435 -20.10 -5.61 8.88
CA ASP A 435 -21.49 -6.07 8.74
C ASP A 435 -22.40 -5.43 9.81
N PHE A 436 -21.85 -4.50 10.61
CA PHE A 436 -22.51 -3.80 11.71
C PHE A 436 -23.15 -4.72 12.77
N SER A 437 -22.86 -6.02 12.76
CA SER A 437 -23.36 -7.01 13.74
C SER A 437 -22.90 -6.68 15.16
N SER A 438 -21.76 -5.96 15.28
CA SER A 438 -21.19 -5.45 16.52
C SER A 438 -21.98 -4.29 17.14
N ARG A 439 -22.92 -3.68 16.40
CA ARG A 439 -23.81 -2.59 16.83
C ARG A 439 -23.07 -1.37 17.41
N ASN A 440 -21.89 -1.08 16.89
CA ASN A 440 -21.12 0.12 17.19
C ASN A 440 -20.47 0.67 15.92
N THR A 441 -19.95 1.89 16.00
CA THR A 441 -19.30 2.59 14.89
C THR A 441 -17.82 2.85 15.17
N ASN A 442 -17.16 2.00 15.98
CA ASN A 442 -15.79 2.23 16.45
C ASN A 442 -14.75 2.34 15.31
N GLN A 443 -15.04 1.71 14.17
CA GLN A 443 -14.20 1.76 12.98
C GLN A 443 -14.44 3.00 12.11
N TRP A 444 -15.33 3.91 12.53
CA TRP A 444 -15.82 5.02 11.74
C TRP A 444 -15.65 6.35 12.47
N THR A 445 -15.23 7.37 11.74
CA THR A 445 -15.23 8.76 12.18
C THR A 445 -16.36 9.51 11.47
N VAL A 446 -17.28 10.06 12.25
CA VAL A 446 -18.40 10.86 11.73
C VAL A 446 -17.97 12.32 11.64
N TYR A 447 -18.12 12.91 10.45
CA TYR A 447 -17.75 14.30 10.18
C TYR A 447 -18.95 15.23 10.04
N ASP A 448 -20.12 14.68 9.75
CA ASP A 448 -21.37 15.43 9.67
C ASP A 448 -22.59 14.50 9.76
N GLY A 449 -23.73 15.06 10.17
CA GLY A 449 -24.98 14.32 10.35
C GLY A 449 -24.91 13.26 11.46
N SER A 450 -25.82 12.28 11.40
CA SER A 450 -25.89 11.17 12.35
C SER A 450 -25.61 9.86 11.63
N PHE A 451 -24.67 9.07 12.18
CA PHE A 451 -24.30 7.75 11.69
C PHE A 451 -24.25 6.78 12.87
N ASP A 452 -25.23 5.89 12.94
CA ASP A 452 -25.40 4.96 14.06
C ASP A 452 -25.48 3.51 13.55
N ALA A 453 -24.78 2.59 14.20
CA ALA A 453 -24.98 1.16 14.01
C ALA A 453 -26.11 0.66 14.93
N LYS A 454 -27.29 0.38 14.36
CA LYS A 454 -28.49 -0.11 15.08
C LYS A 454 -29.09 -1.29 14.34
N TYR A 455 -29.63 -2.26 15.07
CA TYR A 455 -30.26 -3.45 14.47
C TYR A 455 -29.37 -4.26 13.52
N ALA A 456 -28.05 -4.26 13.76
CA ALA A 456 -27.05 -4.88 12.88
C ALA A 456 -26.98 -4.26 11.47
N VAL A 457 -27.31 -2.98 11.34
CA VAL A 457 -27.11 -2.17 10.13
C VAL A 457 -26.59 -0.79 10.53
N ALA A 458 -25.95 -0.07 9.61
CA ALA A 458 -25.65 1.34 9.79
C ALA A 458 -26.78 2.22 9.24
N ILE A 459 -27.25 3.15 10.05
CA ILE A 459 -28.27 4.13 9.69
C ILE A 459 -27.61 5.50 9.63
N ALA A 460 -27.57 6.06 8.43
CA ALA A 460 -27.03 7.38 8.15
C ALA A 460 -28.20 8.36 7.90
N ASN A 461 -28.38 9.31 8.80
CA ASN A 461 -29.39 10.35 8.71
C ASN A 461 -28.73 11.71 8.45
N GLY A 462 -29.08 12.35 7.34
CA GLY A 462 -28.69 13.71 7.04
C GLY A 462 -29.93 14.56 6.77
N SER A 463 -30.27 15.48 7.68
CA SER A 463 -31.25 16.54 7.36
C SER A 463 -30.74 17.40 6.18
N ASP A 464 -29.41 17.58 6.08
CA ASP A 464 -28.74 18.24 4.95
C ASP A 464 -27.58 17.38 4.38
N ALA A 465 -26.78 16.73 5.23
CA ALA A 465 -25.79 15.73 4.82
C ALA A 465 -25.36 14.83 6.00
N CYS A 466 -25.03 13.57 5.72
CA CYS A 466 -24.29 12.72 6.64
C CYS A 466 -23.00 12.25 5.96
N LYS A 467 -21.87 12.25 6.69
CA LYS A 467 -20.58 11.73 6.22
C LYS A 467 -19.89 10.97 7.34
N ALA A 468 -19.59 9.70 7.09
CA ALA A 468 -18.79 8.87 7.97
C ALA A 468 -17.70 8.18 7.15
N LEU A 469 -16.46 8.24 7.62
CA LEU A 469 -15.31 7.63 6.96
C LEU A 469 -14.67 6.60 7.86
N ILE A 470 -14.11 5.56 7.26
CA ILE A 470 -13.33 4.54 7.95
C ILE A 470 -12.13 5.22 8.62
N SER A 471 -11.94 4.93 9.91
CA SER A 471 -10.87 5.50 10.72
C SER A 471 -9.52 4.90 10.31
N ASP A 472 -8.52 5.76 10.22
CA ASP A 472 -7.09 5.40 10.14
C ASP A 472 -6.69 4.43 9.02
N GLN A 473 -7.46 4.40 7.93
CA GLN A 473 -7.13 3.63 6.73
C GLN A 473 -7.21 4.49 5.47
N LEU A 474 -6.22 4.32 4.60
CA LEU A 474 -6.18 4.93 3.28
C LEU A 474 -6.26 3.84 2.22
N PHE A 475 -6.97 4.17 1.14
CA PHE A 475 -7.21 3.28 0.02
C PHE A 475 -6.79 4.00 -1.27
N SER A 476 -6.10 3.27 -2.15
CA SER A 476 -5.75 3.73 -3.50
C SER A 476 -6.60 2.99 -4.52
N ASP A 477 -6.21 1.76 -4.86
CA ASP A 477 -6.92 0.88 -5.76
C ASP A 477 -7.69 -0.17 -4.96
N PHE A 478 -8.98 -0.29 -5.22
CA PHE A 478 -9.87 -1.14 -4.44
C PHE A 478 -11.17 -1.51 -5.17
N SER A 479 -11.78 -2.60 -4.70
CA SER A 479 -13.19 -2.92 -4.91
C SER A 479 -13.92 -2.69 -3.59
N TYR A 480 -14.94 -1.82 -3.59
CA TYR A 480 -15.71 -1.41 -2.41
C TYR A 480 -17.18 -1.75 -2.63
N GLU A 481 -17.70 -2.70 -1.87
CA GLU A 481 -19.08 -3.19 -1.93
C GLU A 481 -19.88 -2.83 -0.67
N SER A 482 -21.19 -2.66 -0.83
CA SER A 482 -22.14 -2.47 0.27
C SER A 482 -23.56 -2.82 -0.15
N ASP A 483 -24.37 -3.25 0.81
CA ASP A 483 -25.83 -3.24 0.68
C ASP A 483 -26.37 -1.87 1.09
N LEU A 484 -27.26 -1.30 0.29
CA LEU A 484 -27.87 0.00 0.53
C LEU A 484 -29.38 -0.04 0.28
N SER A 485 -30.14 0.55 1.18
CA SER A 485 -31.55 0.94 0.96
C SER A 485 -31.78 2.38 1.41
N LEU A 486 -32.69 3.07 0.72
CA LEU A 486 -33.00 4.48 0.98
C LEU A 486 -34.31 4.63 1.75
N GLY A 487 -34.37 5.68 2.58
CA GLY A 487 -35.61 6.14 3.18
C GLY A 487 -36.56 6.80 2.18
N SER A 488 -37.56 7.50 2.70
CA SER A 488 -38.42 8.35 1.85
C SER A 488 -37.80 9.75 1.71
N GLY A 489 -37.73 10.28 0.49
CA GLY A 489 -37.16 11.62 0.22
C GLY A 489 -36.63 11.74 -1.22
N GLY A 490 -36.19 12.93 -1.60
CA GLY A 490 -35.69 13.25 -2.96
C GLY A 490 -34.15 13.28 -3.09
N GLY A 491 -33.44 12.75 -2.10
CA GLY A 491 -31.98 12.79 -2.01
C GLY A 491 -31.25 11.57 -2.60
N ASN A 492 -29.99 11.37 -2.21
CA ASN A 492 -29.19 10.22 -2.60
C ASN A 492 -28.27 9.75 -1.45
N ALA A 493 -27.89 8.47 -1.50
CA ALA A 493 -26.89 7.89 -0.60
C ALA A 493 -25.95 6.95 -1.35
N GLY A 494 -24.75 6.75 -0.81
CA GLY A 494 -23.75 5.94 -1.45
C GLY A 494 -22.39 5.96 -0.77
N LEU A 495 -21.39 5.52 -1.54
CA LEU A 495 -20.02 5.30 -1.11
C LEU A 495 -19.20 6.55 -1.38
N MET A 496 -18.52 7.04 -0.34
CA MET A 496 -17.44 8.02 -0.47
C MET A 496 -16.11 7.28 -0.60
N PHE A 497 -15.22 7.76 -1.46
CA PHE A 497 -13.93 7.12 -1.64
C PHE A 497 -12.82 8.06 -2.07
N ARG A 498 -11.58 7.67 -1.74
CA ARG A 498 -10.37 8.49 -1.92
C ARG A 498 -10.55 9.91 -1.36
N ALA A 499 -11.24 10.01 -0.22
CA ALA A 499 -11.61 11.28 0.40
C ALA A 499 -10.52 11.81 1.35
N SER A 500 -10.34 13.12 1.37
CA SER A 500 -9.39 13.83 2.22
C SER A 500 -9.98 15.14 2.73
N SER A 501 -9.43 15.64 3.83
CA SER A 501 -9.87 16.85 4.53
C SER A 501 -11.40 16.96 4.73
N PRO A 502 -12.09 15.90 5.19
CA PRO A 502 -13.53 15.93 5.45
C PRO A 502 -13.88 16.92 6.57
N HIS A 503 -14.97 17.67 6.39
CA HIS A 503 -15.55 18.57 7.38
C HIS A 503 -17.08 18.68 7.21
N ALA A 504 -17.74 19.47 8.05
CA ALA A 504 -19.18 19.70 7.96
C ALA A 504 -19.59 20.35 6.62
N GLY A 505 -20.78 20.02 6.12
CA GLY A 505 -21.33 20.42 4.82
C GLY A 505 -21.40 19.28 3.81
N ALA A 506 -22.42 19.25 2.94
CA ALA A 506 -22.65 18.16 1.99
C ALA A 506 -21.45 17.83 1.11
N ASP A 507 -20.73 18.85 0.68
CA ASP A 507 -19.58 18.77 -0.22
C ASP A 507 -18.25 19.05 0.51
N GLY A 508 -18.25 19.16 1.84
CA GLY A 508 -17.06 19.48 2.65
C GLY A 508 -16.05 18.34 2.72
N TYR A 509 -15.36 18.08 1.61
CA TYR A 509 -14.28 17.10 1.43
C TYR A 509 -13.66 17.27 0.04
N TYR A 510 -12.48 16.68 -0.14
CA TYR A 510 -11.84 16.47 -1.45
C TYR A 510 -11.83 14.97 -1.74
N GLY A 511 -12.54 14.50 -2.77
CA GLY A 511 -12.62 13.07 -3.06
C GLY A 511 -13.77 12.73 -4.00
N TYR A 512 -14.09 11.45 -4.13
CA TYR A 512 -15.17 10.97 -4.98
C TYR A 512 -16.37 10.43 -4.20
N TYR A 513 -17.49 10.35 -4.90
CA TYR A 513 -18.73 9.76 -4.43
C TYR A 513 -19.42 9.00 -5.55
N ALA A 514 -19.97 7.83 -5.22
CA ALA A 514 -20.84 7.07 -6.10
C ALA A 514 -22.05 6.56 -5.31
N GLY A 515 -23.25 6.82 -5.82
CA GLY A 515 -24.47 6.51 -5.08
C GLY A 515 -25.71 6.39 -5.95
N ILE A 516 -26.81 6.07 -5.28
CA ILE A 516 -28.14 5.92 -5.88
C ILE A 516 -29.11 6.90 -5.23
N GLY A 517 -30.09 7.33 -6.03
CA GLY A 517 -31.29 8.02 -5.56
C GLY A 517 -32.53 7.34 -6.15
N ASP A 518 -33.69 7.97 -5.99
CA ASP A 518 -34.94 7.42 -6.54
C ASP A 518 -34.91 7.44 -8.09
N GLY A 519 -34.73 6.27 -8.68
CA GLY A 519 -34.67 6.08 -10.14
C GLY A 519 -33.36 6.52 -10.83
N PHE A 520 -32.24 6.70 -10.12
CA PHE A 520 -30.96 7.05 -10.75
C PHE A 520 -29.72 6.56 -9.99
N ALA A 521 -28.61 6.44 -10.72
CA ALA A 521 -27.25 6.29 -10.20
C ALA A 521 -26.41 7.52 -10.58
N VAL A 522 -25.47 7.91 -9.72
CA VAL A 522 -24.61 9.08 -9.93
C VAL A 522 -23.19 8.80 -9.44
N VAL A 523 -22.21 9.29 -10.20
CA VAL A 523 -20.81 9.42 -9.78
C VAL A 523 -20.41 10.88 -9.88
N GLY A 524 -19.74 11.39 -8.85
CA GLY A 524 -19.21 12.74 -8.84
C GLY A 524 -17.99 12.87 -7.96
N ARG A 525 -17.46 14.10 -7.89
CA ARG A 525 -16.35 14.45 -7.02
C ARG A 525 -16.65 15.73 -6.25
N SER A 526 -15.95 15.90 -5.13
CA SER A 526 -15.94 17.16 -4.40
C SER A 526 -14.55 17.76 -4.34
N ASP A 527 -14.49 19.08 -4.43
CA ASP A 527 -13.35 19.96 -4.15
C ASP A 527 -13.76 21.11 -3.23
N ASN A 528 -14.63 20.81 -2.26
CA ASN A 528 -15.53 21.73 -1.53
C ASN A 528 -16.68 22.29 -2.36
N SER A 529 -16.89 21.78 -3.56
CA SER A 529 -18.08 21.98 -4.38
C SER A 529 -18.47 20.69 -5.08
N TRP A 530 -19.77 20.43 -5.22
CA TRP A 530 -20.24 19.27 -5.97
C TRP A 530 -19.94 19.40 -7.46
N ASN A 531 -19.23 18.40 -7.99
CA ASN A 531 -18.99 18.23 -9.41
C ASN A 531 -19.60 16.88 -9.85
N GLU A 532 -20.77 16.92 -10.49
CA GLU A 532 -21.36 15.72 -11.09
C GLU A 532 -20.54 15.31 -12.31
N LEU A 533 -19.99 14.09 -12.30
CA LEU A 533 -19.21 13.55 -13.41
C LEU A 533 -20.11 12.78 -14.37
N GLN A 534 -21.01 11.95 -13.84
CA GLN A 534 -22.00 11.24 -14.64
C GLN A 534 -23.22 10.84 -13.81
N ARG A 535 -24.39 10.88 -14.44
CA ARG A 535 -25.66 10.38 -13.90
C ARG A 535 -26.38 9.54 -14.95
N VAL A 536 -26.99 8.45 -14.52
CA VAL A 536 -27.81 7.58 -15.38
C VAL A 536 -29.15 7.27 -14.73
N THR A 537 -30.21 7.20 -15.53
CA THR A 537 -31.55 6.79 -15.08
C THR A 537 -31.58 5.27 -14.87
N LEU A 538 -32.29 4.84 -13.83
CA LEU A 538 -32.57 3.44 -13.51
C LEU A 538 -34.10 3.21 -13.62
N PRO A 539 -34.62 2.82 -14.81
CA PRO A 539 -36.05 2.64 -15.00
C PRO A 539 -36.62 1.53 -14.10
N GLY A 540 -37.72 1.81 -13.40
CA GLY A 540 -38.40 0.83 -12.53
C GLY A 540 -37.63 0.47 -11.25
N PHE A 541 -36.59 1.25 -10.90
CA PHE A 541 -35.78 1.03 -9.72
C PHE A 541 -36.48 1.52 -8.45
N ASP A 542 -36.66 0.63 -7.46
CA ASP A 542 -37.24 0.96 -6.15
C ASP A 542 -36.14 1.08 -5.11
N ALA A 543 -35.60 2.29 -4.93
CA ALA A 543 -34.46 2.54 -4.04
C ALA A 543 -34.73 2.23 -2.55
N LYS A 544 -35.98 1.92 -2.16
CA LYS A 544 -36.34 1.48 -0.81
C LYS A 544 -36.02 0.01 -0.58
N GLN A 545 -35.89 -0.78 -1.64
CA GLN A 545 -35.40 -2.15 -1.52
C GLN A 545 -33.91 -2.15 -1.18
N ARG A 546 -33.44 -3.28 -0.68
CA ARG A 546 -32.00 -3.52 -0.50
C ARG A 546 -31.36 -3.76 -1.87
N HIS A 547 -30.43 -2.91 -2.24
CA HIS A 547 -29.61 -3.02 -3.44
C HIS A 547 -28.16 -3.30 -3.07
N ARG A 548 -27.47 -4.08 -3.90
CA ARG A 548 -26.02 -4.28 -3.76
C ARG A 548 -25.32 -3.28 -4.68
N ILE A 549 -24.45 -2.44 -4.13
CA ILE A 549 -23.67 -1.48 -4.89
C ILE A 549 -22.19 -1.79 -4.78
N LYS A 550 -21.44 -1.50 -5.86
CA LYS A 550 -19.97 -1.69 -5.90
C LYS A 550 -19.31 -0.52 -6.60
N VAL A 551 -18.19 -0.06 -6.06
CA VAL A 551 -17.23 0.79 -6.75
C VAL A 551 -15.95 -0.01 -7.00
N GLN A 552 -15.47 -0.04 -8.24
CA GLN A 552 -14.10 -0.42 -8.54
C GLN A 552 -13.33 0.83 -8.95
N ALA A 553 -12.30 1.17 -8.17
CA ALA A 553 -11.41 2.28 -8.47
C ALA A 553 -10.00 1.71 -8.71
N LYS A 554 -9.49 1.80 -9.94
CA LYS A 554 -8.17 1.31 -10.34
C LYS A 554 -7.44 2.36 -11.15
N GLY A 555 -6.34 2.90 -10.61
CA GLY A 555 -5.68 4.07 -11.19
C GLY A 555 -6.66 5.23 -11.34
N SER A 556 -6.91 5.67 -12.58
CA SER A 556 -7.89 6.71 -12.90
C SER A 556 -9.28 6.19 -13.29
N GLN A 557 -9.45 4.89 -13.48
CA GLN A 557 -10.72 4.29 -13.90
C GLN A 557 -11.61 4.07 -12.68
N ILE A 558 -12.84 4.56 -12.75
CA ILE A 558 -13.87 4.41 -11.71
C ILE A 558 -15.08 3.76 -12.36
N SER A 559 -15.50 2.60 -11.85
CA SER A 559 -16.68 1.87 -12.30
C SER A 559 -17.66 1.71 -11.15
N PHE A 560 -18.93 2.09 -11.36
CA PHE A 560 -20.00 1.97 -10.37
C PHE A 560 -21.08 1.00 -10.85
N PHE A 561 -21.38 0.03 -10.01
CA PHE A 561 -22.31 -1.08 -10.27
C PHE A 561 -23.49 -0.98 -9.31
N VAL A 562 -24.68 -1.35 -9.80
CA VAL A 562 -25.93 -1.40 -9.03
C VAL A 562 -26.65 -2.69 -9.39
N ASP A 563 -26.82 -3.56 -8.39
CA ASP A 563 -27.34 -4.92 -8.42
C ASP A 563 -26.57 -5.91 -9.30
N ASP A 564 -26.45 -5.65 -10.60
CA ASP A 564 -25.58 -6.40 -11.50
C ASP A 564 -24.12 -5.98 -11.24
N LEU A 565 -23.36 -6.86 -10.59
CA LEU A 565 -21.97 -6.63 -10.27
C LEU A 565 -20.99 -7.08 -11.37
N LEU A 566 -21.49 -7.57 -12.50
CA LEU A 566 -20.68 -7.90 -13.68
C LEU A 566 -20.56 -6.72 -14.64
N VAL A 567 -21.63 -5.95 -14.81
CA VAL A 567 -21.68 -4.82 -15.77
C VAL A 567 -21.89 -3.49 -15.06
N PRO A 568 -20.96 -2.53 -15.16
CA PRO A 568 -21.12 -1.25 -14.48
C PRO A 568 -22.24 -0.42 -15.09
N LYS A 569 -22.98 0.31 -14.25
CA LYS A 569 -23.96 1.32 -14.70
C LYS A 569 -23.29 2.61 -15.14
N ILE A 570 -22.16 2.95 -14.51
CA ILE A 570 -21.36 4.12 -14.81
C ILE A 570 -19.90 3.70 -14.85
N GLN A 571 -19.16 4.16 -15.87
CA GLN A 571 -17.72 3.99 -15.96
C GLN A 571 -17.10 5.29 -16.48
N ILE A 572 -16.19 5.86 -15.70
CA ILE A 572 -15.54 7.13 -15.99
C ILE A 572 -14.02 7.04 -15.77
N HIS A 573 -13.31 8.04 -16.29
CA HIS A 573 -11.90 8.25 -16.01
C HIS A 573 -11.69 9.62 -15.36
N ASP A 574 -11.09 9.66 -14.18
CA ASP A 574 -10.72 10.89 -13.48
C ASP A 574 -9.38 10.71 -12.75
N THR A 575 -8.49 11.69 -12.88
CA THR A 575 -7.11 11.65 -12.38
C THR A 575 -6.87 12.56 -11.18
N ILE A 576 -7.91 13.18 -10.62
CA ILE A 576 -7.71 14.19 -9.57
C ILE A 576 -7.32 13.55 -8.23
N TYR A 577 -8.03 12.50 -7.81
CA TYR A 577 -7.75 11.81 -6.55
C TYR A 577 -7.32 10.36 -6.77
N HIS A 578 -6.14 10.00 -6.29
CA HIS A 578 -5.58 8.65 -6.43
C HIS A 578 -5.64 7.82 -5.14
N SER A 579 -5.75 8.48 -3.99
CA SER A 579 -5.86 7.83 -2.68
C SER A 579 -6.59 8.70 -1.66
N GLY A 580 -7.08 8.07 -0.60
CA GLY A 580 -7.73 8.75 0.53
C GLY A 580 -8.54 7.79 1.38
N ARG A 581 -9.34 8.33 2.29
CA ARG A 581 -10.24 7.53 3.14
C ARG A 581 -11.49 7.13 2.35
N ASN A 582 -12.01 5.95 2.65
CA ASN A 582 -13.29 5.47 2.13
C ASN A 582 -14.36 5.54 3.23
N GLY A 583 -15.62 5.62 2.83
CA GLY A 583 -16.74 5.58 3.75
C GLY A 583 -18.08 5.77 3.05
N VAL A 584 -19.02 6.42 3.71
CA VAL A 584 -20.40 6.57 3.23
C VAL A 584 -20.89 8.01 3.37
N ARG A 585 -21.81 8.38 2.48
CA ARG A 585 -22.46 9.69 2.48
C ARG A 585 -23.94 9.56 2.17
N THR A 586 -24.72 10.44 2.80
CA THR A 586 -26.10 10.71 2.40
C THR A 586 -26.31 12.20 2.20
N TYR A 587 -27.23 12.55 1.31
CA TYR A 587 -27.65 13.91 1.03
C TYR A 587 -29.17 13.97 0.97
N GLN A 588 -29.80 14.73 1.87
CA GLN A 588 -31.25 14.94 1.97
C GLN A 588 -32.11 13.66 2.01
N ILE A 589 -31.53 12.54 2.42
CA ILE A 589 -32.22 11.25 2.55
C ILE A 589 -31.53 10.41 3.63
N MET A 590 -32.31 9.52 4.24
CA MET A 590 -31.77 8.44 5.08
C MET A 590 -31.20 7.33 4.19
N GLY A 591 -30.01 6.85 4.52
CA GLY A 591 -29.44 5.63 3.95
C GLY A 591 -29.28 4.57 5.03
N VAL A 592 -29.60 3.33 4.70
CA VAL A 592 -29.34 2.15 5.53
C VAL A 592 -28.31 1.29 4.83
N PHE A 593 -27.12 1.20 5.41
CA PHE A 593 -25.96 0.49 4.91
C PHE A 593 -25.74 -0.82 5.67
N ASP A 594 -25.31 -1.84 4.96
CA ASP A 594 -24.96 -3.15 5.51
C ASP A 594 -23.85 -3.79 4.65
N ASN A 595 -23.18 -4.82 5.18
CA ASN A 595 -22.16 -5.62 4.48
C ASN A 595 -21.11 -4.79 3.73
N ILE A 596 -20.49 -3.83 4.43
CA ILE A 596 -19.39 -3.00 3.90
C ILE A 596 -18.16 -3.89 3.74
N GLU A 597 -17.63 -3.98 2.52
CA GLU A 597 -16.45 -4.77 2.20
C GLU A 597 -15.53 -4.00 1.26
N ILE A 598 -14.24 -3.89 1.62
CA ILE A 598 -13.23 -3.28 0.77
C ILE A 598 -12.11 -4.27 0.55
N TYR A 599 -11.81 -4.55 -0.71
CA TYR A 599 -10.74 -5.42 -1.15
C TYR A 599 -9.63 -4.62 -1.84
N THR A 600 -8.36 -5.01 -1.64
CA THR A 600 -7.24 -4.47 -2.43
C THR A 600 -7.41 -4.85 -3.89
N MET A 601 -7.12 -3.92 -4.81
CA MET A 601 -7.06 -4.19 -6.25
C MET A 601 -5.69 -3.91 -6.86
#